data_AF-A0A310SC14-F1
#
_entry.id   AF-A0A310SC14-F1
#
_cell.length_a   1.000
_cell.length_b   1.000
_cell.length_c   1.000
_cell.angle_alpha   90.00
_cell.angle_beta   90.00
_cell.angle_gamma   90.00
#
_symmetry.space_group_name_H-M   'P 1'
#
loop_
_entity.id
_entity.type
_entity.pdbx_description
1 polymer ?
#
loop_
_entity_poly.entity_id
_entity_poly.type
_entity_poly.pdbx_seq_one_letter_code
_entity_poly.pdbx_strand_id
1 'polypeptide(L)'
;MNRIYLSVIDTIFEGEFRDGTFHGYGGVYWSHGQKMDGIWFQNECRDKQYIFNDGLTFCDNDWKYCQFPDRRYQTCLKHGLKPAGATLRTNNPNEFVIPPMCHDAGIGIFNPRTHTITCYQNSMKVRQI
;
A
#
# COMPACT_ATOMS: atom_id res chain seq x y z
N MET A 1 17.76 20.70 6.16
CA MET A 1 17.59 19.50 5.31
C MET A 1 17.30 19.99 3.89
N ASN A 2 18.03 19.50 2.89
CA ASN A 2 17.83 19.88 1.49
C ASN A 2 16.83 18.92 0.84
N ARG A 3 15.86 19.46 0.10
CA ARG A 3 14.85 18.69 -0.64
C ARG A 3 15.01 18.95 -2.14
N ILE A 4 15.07 17.89 -2.94
CA ILE A 4 15.07 17.97 -4.41
C ILE A 4 13.80 17.30 -4.93
N TYR A 5 13.10 18.02 -5.81
CA TYR A 5 11.91 17.52 -6.49
C TYR A 5 12.29 17.01 -7.89
N LEU A 6 12.06 15.73 -8.14
CA LEU A 6 12.26 15.10 -9.44
C LEU A 6 10.92 15.08 -10.19
N SER A 7 10.61 16.21 -10.84
CA SER A 7 9.33 16.50 -11.50
C SER A 7 8.89 15.45 -12.52
N VAL A 8 9.82 14.86 -13.28
CA VAL A 8 9.48 13.91 -14.36
C VAL A 8 8.86 12.60 -13.85
N ILE A 9 9.02 12.28 -12.57
CA ILE A 9 8.61 11.00 -11.97
C ILE A 9 7.84 11.15 -10.66
N ASP A 10 7.30 12.34 -10.37
CA ASP A 10 6.59 12.68 -9.11
C ASP A 10 7.25 12.06 -7.87
N THR A 11 8.57 12.25 -7.77
CA THR A 11 9.41 11.66 -6.73
C THR A 11 10.21 12.77 -6.04
N ILE A 12 10.30 12.72 -4.72
CA ILE A 12 11.06 13.68 -3.91
C ILE A 12 12.24 12.97 -3.31
N PHE A 13 13.42 13.56 -3.41
CA PHE A 13 14.59 13.16 -2.65
C PHE A 13 14.83 14.15 -1.51
N GLU A 14 15.01 13.66 -0.29
CA GLU A 14 15.43 14.45 0.86
C GLU A 14 16.69 13.83 1.45
N GLY A 15 17.81 14.55 1.45
CA GLY A 15 19.07 13.99 1.89
C GLY A 15 20.27 14.88 1.64
N GLU A 16 21.46 14.31 1.81
CA GLU A 16 22.72 15.01 1.61
C GLU A 16 23.22 14.88 0.16
N PHE A 17 24.09 15.82 -0.21
CA PHE A 17 24.66 15.91 -1.54
C PHE A 17 26.16 16.12 -1.43
N ARG A 18 26.90 15.48 -2.34
CA ARG A 18 28.33 15.68 -2.49
C ARG A 18 28.70 15.59 -3.96
N ASP A 19 29.40 16.61 -4.45
CA ASP A 19 29.90 16.68 -5.84
C ASP A 19 28.81 16.46 -6.90
N GLY A 20 27.61 17.01 -6.65
CA GLY A 20 26.46 16.87 -7.56
C GLY A 20 25.76 15.50 -7.51
N THR A 21 26.15 14.62 -6.59
CA THR A 21 25.57 13.29 -6.40
C THR A 21 24.86 13.17 -5.05
N PHE A 22 23.85 12.29 -4.98
CA PHE A 22 23.27 11.87 -3.70
C PHE A 22 24.34 11.18 -2.85
N HIS A 23 24.46 11.61 -1.60
CA HIS A 23 25.45 11.12 -0.67
C HIS A 23 24.88 11.09 0.76
N GLY A 24 25.50 10.36 1.68
CA GLY A 24 25.10 10.37 3.09
C GLY A 24 23.71 9.78 3.34
N TYR A 25 23.06 10.16 4.44
CA TYR A 25 21.71 9.70 4.74
C TYR A 25 20.67 10.42 3.85
N GLY A 26 19.72 9.66 3.29
CA GLY A 26 18.67 10.25 2.47
C GLY A 26 17.49 9.31 2.23
N GLY A 27 16.34 9.92 1.92
CA GLY A 27 15.08 9.24 1.63
C GLY A 27 14.49 9.66 0.29
N VAL A 28 13.92 8.68 -0.42
CA VAL A 28 13.13 8.89 -1.63
C VAL A 28 11.66 8.68 -1.31
N TYR A 29 10.80 9.59 -1.75
CA TYR A 29 9.36 9.58 -1.51
C TYR A 29 8.62 9.60 -2.84
N TRP A 30 7.70 8.65 -3.03
CA TRP A 30 6.87 8.55 -4.22
C TRP A 30 5.48 9.14 -3.98
N SER A 31 4.83 9.57 -5.07
CA SER A 31 3.50 10.20 -5.05
C SER A 31 2.40 9.41 -4.36
N HIS A 32 2.50 8.08 -4.33
CA HIS A 32 1.49 7.21 -3.73
C HIS A 32 1.77 6.89 -2.25
N GLY A 33 2.70 7.61 -1.62
CA GLY A 33 2.99 7.57 -0.18
C GLY A 33 4.03 6.53 0.24
N GLN A 34 4.61 5.79 -0.71
CA GLN A 34 5.72 4.89 -0.42
C GLN A 34 7.00 5.70 -0.22
N LYS A 35 7.91 5.18 0.59
CA LYS A 35 9.23 5.77 0.79
C LYS A 35 10.34 4.74 0.87
N MET A 36 11.55 5.16 0.60
CA MET A 36 12.76 4.35 0.74
C MET A 36 13.82 5.19 1.42
N ASP A 37 14.15 4.81 2.65
CA ASP A 37 15.24 5.41 3.42
C ASP A 37 16.53 4.61 3.17
N GLY A 38 17.70 5.25 3.20
CA GLY A 38 18.97 4.53 3.05
C GLY A 38 20.21 5.42 3.10
N ILE A 39 21.36 4.79 2.88
CA ILE A 39 22.67 5.46 2.77
C ILE A 39 23.04 5.59 1.30
N TRP A 40 23.29 6.82 0.86
CA TRP A 40 23.59 7.14 -0.53
C TRP A 40 25.10 7.31 -0.72
N PHE A 41 25.62 6.71 -1.78
CA PHE A 41 27.01 6.89 -2.20
C PHE A 41 27.07 6.97 -3.73
N GLN A 42 27.43 8.13 -4.26
CA GLN A 42 27.54 8.36 -5.71
C GLN A 42 26.26 7.97 -6.47
N ASN A 43 25.10 8.44 -5.98
CA ASN A 43 23.76 8.11 -6.50
C ASN A 43 23.29 6.66 -6.31
N GLU A 44 24.11 5.80 -5.69
CA GLU A 44 23.71 4.44 -5.34
C GLU A 44 23.12 4.41 -3.92
N CYS A 45 21.92 3.83 -3.76
CA CYS A 45 21.31 3.62 -2.44
C CYS A 45 21.69 2.26 -1.86
N ARG A 46 22.41 2.30 -0.74
CA ARG A 46 22.87 1.17 0.07
C ARG A 46 22.05 1.12 1.36
N ASP A 47 21.99 -0.07 1.98
CA ASP A 47 21.26 -0.32 3.24
C ASP A 47 19.83 0.25 3.23
N LYS A 48 19.16 0.05 2.08
CA LYS A 48 17.85 0.63 1.81
C LYS A 48 16.74 -0.08 2.58
N GLN A 49 15.84 0.70 3.14
CA GLN A 49 14.62 0.24 3.79
C GLN A 49 13.42 0.80 3.04
N TYR A 50 12.70 -0.09 2.35
CA TYR A 50 11.49 0.28 1.65
C TYR A 50 10.28 0.21 2.60
N ILE A 51 9.42 1.23 2.53
CA ILE A 51 8.25 1.37 3.40
C ILE A 51 7.04 1.62 2.49
N PHE A 52 6.07 0.72 2.57
CA PHE A 52 4.79 0.82 1.86
C PHE A 52 3.98 2.02 2.37
N ASN A 53 3.00 2.46 1.59
CA ASN A 53 2.20 3.64 1.90
C ASN A 53 1.31 3.49 3.14
N ASP A 54 1.04 2.26 3.56
CA ASP A 54 0.37 1.91 4.82
C ASP A 54 1.35 1.87 6.00
N GLY A 55 2.63 2.19 5.78
CA GLY A 55 3.72 2.19 6.74
C GLY A 55 4.22 0.80 7.14
N LEU A 56 3.90 -0.25 6.38
CA LEU A 56 4.59 -1.53 6.52
C LEU A 56 6.02 -1.40 5.99
N THR A 57 7.01 -1.79 6.78
CA THR A 57 8.41 -1.86 6.32
C THR A 57 8.63 -3.19 5.62
N PHE A 58 9.16 -3.17 4.40
CA PHE A 58 9.56 -4.37 3.66
C PHE A 58 10.80 -5.02 4.31
N CYS A 59 10.77 -6.34 4.44
CA CYS A 59 11.93 -7.14 4.81
C CYS A 59 12.11 -8.23 3.75
N ASP A 60 13.28 -8.26 3.13
CA ASP A 60 13.68 -9.29 2.18
C ASP A 60 13.90 -10.64 2.88
N ASN A 61 14.50 -10.58 4.07
CA ASN A 61 14.77 -11.71 4.93
C ASN A 61 13.72 -11.81 6.03
N ASP A 62 13.27 -13.03 6.30
CA ASP A 62 12.32 -13.36 7.37
C ASP A 62 11.00 -12.56 7.34
N TRP A 63 10.44 -12.37 6.14
CA TRP A 63 9.16 -11.68 5.95
C TRP A 63 8.01 -12.33 6.75
N LYS A 64 7.57 -11.67 7.83
CA LYS A 64 6.50 -12.18 8.71
C LYS A 64 5.10 -11.66 8.37
N TYR A 65 4.99 -10.65 7.51
CA TYR A 65 3.71 -10.01 7.24
C TYR A 65 2.75 -10.98 6.53
N CYS A 66 1.53 -11.09 7.07
CA CYS A 66 0.48 -11.98 6.57
C CYS A 66 0.90 -13.47 6.48
N GLN A 67 1.80 -13.93 7.35
CA GLN A 67 2.23 -15.33 7.43
C GLN A 67 1.60 -16.04 8.63
N PHE A 68 1.46 -17.37 8.59
CA PHE A 68 1.09 -18.11 9.80
C PHE A 68 2.17 -17.94 10.90
N PRO A 69 1.82 -17.79 12.19
CA PRO A 69 0.47 -17.81 12.77
C PRO A 69 -0.28 -16.47 12.71
N ASP A 70 0.41 -15.38 12.40
CA ASP A 70 -0.16 -14.03 12.39
C ASP A 70 -0.48 -13.52 10.98
N ARG A 71 -1.70 -13.83 10.52
CA ARG A 71 -2.18 -13.40 9.19
C ARG A 71 -2.87 -12.04 9.19
N ARG A 72 -2.60 -11.19 10.17
CA ARG A 72 -3.24 -9.87 10.27
C ARG A 72 -2.65 -8.89 9.24
N TYR A 73 -3.51 -8.06 8.67
CA TYR A 73 -3.11 -6.93 7.84
C TYR A 73 -2.43 -5.82 8.65
N GLN A 74 -1.65 -4.95 7.99
CA GLN A 74 -0.91 -3.89 8.66
C GLN A 74 -1.87 -2.92 9.38
N THR A 75 -3.02 -2.66 8.77
CA THR A 75 -4.11 -1.88 9.38
C THR A 75 -4.59 -2.52 10.69
N CYS A 76 -4.73 -3.85 10.74
CA CYS A 76 -5.12 -4.56 11.96
C CYS A 76 -4.03 -4.53 13.04
N LEU A 77 -2.74 -4.57 12.64
CA LEU A 77 -1.61 -4.44 13.56
C LEU A 77 -1.57 -3.04 14.19
N LYS A 78 -1.83 -1.99 13.38
CA LYS A 78 -1.81 -0.59 13.84
C LYS A 78 -3.04 -0.18 14.66
N HIS A 79 -4.22 -0.63 14.27
CA HIS A 79 -5.49 -0.12 14.82
C HIS A 79 -6.28 -1.17 15.61
N GLY A 80 -5.77 -2.40 15.72
CA GLY A 80 -6.47 -3.50 16.36
C GLY A 80 -7.40 -4.26 15.41
N LEU A 81 -7.85 -5.42 15.88
CA LEU A 81 -8.79 -6.27 15.16
C LEU A 81 -10.21 -5.73 15.32
N LYS A 82 -10.92 -5.59 14.20
CA LYS A 82 -12.36 -5.31 14.21
C LYS A 82 -13.13 -6.55 14.70
N PRO A 83 -14.32 -6.38 15.33
CA PRO A 83 -15.14 -7.48 15.80
C PRO A 83 -15.64 -8.36 14.65
N ALA A 84 -16.15 -9.55 14.99
CA ALA A 84 -16.75 -10.48 14.04
C ALA A 84 -17.84 -9.78 13.20
N GLY A 85 -17.84 -10.04 11.88
CA GLY A 85 -18.74 -9.38 10.92
C GLY A 85 -18.26 -8.00 10.44
N ALA A 86 -17.30 -7.38 11.13
CA ALA A 86 -16.65 -6.13 10.69
C ALA A 86 -15.15 -6.31 10.40
N THR A 87 -14.64 -7.54 10.46
CA THR A 87 -13.24 -7.86 10.12
C THR A 87 -12.91 -7.39 8.71
N LEU A 88 -11.74 -6.78 8.56
CA LEU A 88 -11.23 -6.37 7.26
C LEU A 88 -10.94 -7.59 6.39
N ARG A 89 -11.41 -7.57 5.13
CA ARG A 89 -11.06 -8.61 4.14
C ARG A 89 -9.91 -8.18 3.24
N THR A 90 -9.58 -6.90 3.27
CA THR A 90 -8.40 -6.33 2.61
C THR A 90 -7.64 -5.42 3.58
N ASN A 91 -6.40 -5.07 3.30
CA ASN A 91 -5.63 -4.11 4.10
C ASN A 91 -6.06 -2.65 3.83
N ASN A 92 -7.37 -2.38 3.77
CA ASN A 92 -7.93 -1.06 3.55
C ASN A 92 -8.95 -0.75 4.66
N PRO A 93 -8.73 0.28 5.50
CA PRO A 93 -9.67 0.62 6.57
C PRO A 93 -11.03 1.12 6.04
N ASN A 94 -11.05 1.67 4.83
CA ASN A 94 -12.21 2.21 4.14
C ASN A 94 -12.85 1.18 3.20
N GLU A 95 -12.78 -0.11 3.53
CA GLU A 95 -13.30 -1.18 2.68
C GLU A 95 -14.79 -0.96 2.35
N PHE A 96 -15.12 -1.20 1.09
CA PHE A 96 -16.49 -1.18 0.58
C PHE A 96 -17.32 -2.25 1.29
N VAL A 97 -18.46 -1.85 1.86
CA VAL A 97 -19.40 -2.78 2.52
C VAL A 97 -20.15 -3.55 1.45
N ILE A 98 -20.01 -4.88 1.42
CA ILE A 98 -20.82 -5.74 0.56
C ILE A 98 -22.29 -5.56 0.97
N PRO A 99 -23.19 -5.16 0.05
CA PRO A 99 -24.60 -5.03 0.37
C PRO A 99 -25.19 -6.36 0.85
N PRO A 100 -26.24 -6.33 1.69
CA PRO A 100 -26.91 -7.54 2.13
C PRO A 100 -27.30 -8.43 0.95
N MET A 101 -27.18 -9.74 1.13
CA MET A 101 -27.48 -10.76 0.10
C MET A 101 -26.62 -10.70 -1.16
N CYS A 102 -25.54 -9.90 -1.19
CA CYS A 102 -24.58 -9.88 -2.28
C CYS A 102 -23.30 -10.61 -1.89
N HIS A 103 -22.50 -10.96 -2.90
CA HIS A 103 -21.22 -11.65 -2.72
C HIS A 103 -20.12 -10.93 -3.48
N ASP A 104 -18.92 -10.96 -2.91
CA ASP A 104 -17.74 -10.54 -3.66
C ASP A 104 -17.30 -11.67 -4.60
N ALA A 105 -17.31 -11.40 -5.90
CA ALA A 105 -16.93 -12.35 -6.95
C ALA A 105 -15.47 -12.21 -7.41
N GLY A 106 -14.65 -11.36 -6.76
CA GLY A 106 -13.26 -11.07 -7.15
C GLY A 106 -13.12 -10.15 -8.38
N ILE A 107 -14.17 -9.99 -9.18
CA ILE A 107 -14.26 -9.06 -10.33
C ILE A 107 -15.33 -7.97 -10.13
N GLY A 108 -15.95 -7.94 -8.95
CA GLY A 108 -17.02 -7.03 -8.57
C GLY A 108 -17.96 -7.68 -7.55
N ILE A 109 -19.05 -6.99 -7.25
CA ILE A 109 -20.07 -7.42 -6.31
C ILE A 109 -21.21 -8.08 -7.07
N PHE A 110 -21.34 -9.39 -6.91
CA PHE A 110 -22.42 -10.17 -7.47
C PHE A 110 -23.70 -10.01 -6.64
N ASN A 111 -24.80 -9.68 -7.31
CA ASN A 111 -26.14 -9.67 -6.75
C ASN A 111 -26.95 -10.86 -7.31
N PRO A 112 -27.23 -11.89 -6.49
CA PRO A 112 -27.99 -13.06 -6.91
C PRO A 112 -29.42 -12.77 -7.36
N ARG A 113 -30.05 -11.68 -6.89
CA ARG A 113 -31.42 -11.35 -7.29
C ARG A 113 -31.50 -10.82 -8.72
N THR A 114 -30.48 -10.08 -9.14
CA THR A 114 -30.43 -9.45 -10.47
C THR A 114 -29.53 -10.20 -11.44
N HIS A 115 -28.79 -11.22 -10.96
CA HIS A 115 -27.79 -11.96 -11.75
C HIS A 115 -26.75 -11.03 -12.39
N THR A 116 -26.29 -10.03 -11.63
CA THR A 116 -25.35 -9.02 -12.13
C THR A 116 -24.14 -8.86 -11.23
N ILE A 117 -23.00 -8.50 -11.81
CA ILE A 117 -21.78 -8.07 -11.13
C ILE A 117 -21.60 -6.57 -11.31
N THR A 118 -21.55 -5.84 -10.20
CA THR A 118 -21.24 -4.40 -10.16
C THR A 118 -19.75 -4.18 -9.89
N CYS A 119 -19.08 -3.31 -10.67
CA CYS A 119 -17.66 -3.02 -10.48
C CYS A 119 -17.37 -2.32 -9.14
N TYR A 120 -16.25 -2.65 -8.48
CA TYR A 120 -15.85 -2.04 -7.21
C TYR A 120 -15.66 -0.52 -7.29
N GLN A 121 -15.15 -0.03 -8.41
CA GLN A 121 -14.76 1.37 -8.59
C GLN A 121 -15.89 2.22 -9.18
N ASN A 122 -16.82 1.59 -9.90
CA ASN A 122 -17.88 2.29 -10.60
C ASN A 122 -19.18 1.47 -10.53
N SER A 123 -20.10 1.91 -9.68
CA SER A 123 -21.39 1.25 -9.48
C SER A 123 -22.30 1.25 -10.70
N MET A 124 -22.04 2.12 -11.69
CA MET A 124 -22.78 2.13 -12.96
C MET A 124 -22.26 1.09 -13.96
N LYS A 125 -21.07 0.54 -13.75
CA LYS A 125 -20.51 -0.50 -14.63
C LYS A 125 -20.97 -1.87 -14.14
N VAL A 126 -21.98 -2.40 -14.81
CA VAL A 126 -22.64 -3.66 -14.47
C VAL A 126 -22.40 -4.68 -15.59
N ARG A 127 -22.09 -5.92 -15.21
CA ARG A 127 -22.04 -7.08 -16.12
C ARG A 127 -23.16 -8.05 -15.75
N GLN A 128 -23.98 -8.47 -16.72
CA GLN A 128 -24.92 -9.57 -16.54
C GLN A 128 -24.18 -10.90 -16.68
N ILE A 129 -24.59 -11.89 -15.89
CA ILE A 129 -24.10 -13.28 -15.95
C ILE A 129 -25.19 -14.15 -16.56
#